data_AF-T2JHJ5-F1
#
_entry.id   AF-T2JHJ5-F1
#
_cell.length_a   1.000
_cell.length_b   1.000
_cell.length_c   1.000
_cell.angle_alpha   90.00
_cell.angle_beta   90.00
_cell.angle_gamma   90.00
#
_symmetry.space_group_name_H-M   'P 1'
#
loop_
_entity.id
_entity.type
_entity.pdbx_description
1 polymer ?
#
loop_
_entity_poly.entity_id
_entity_poly.type
_entity_poly.pdbx_seq_one_letter_code
_entity_poly.pdbx_strand_id
1 'polypeptide(L)'
;MQVGEYWLQQGIDGWRLDVPNCVEAEGFWEEFRERVKAVNPEAYIVGEIVSDATQWLDGKQFDGVMNYPFARLTACFVIGDRLDKETIPSFYKPYETLDAAEYAKGLEELLARHPWEIQLTQLNLLDSHDTSRFLTMAGGDRTSLQLATLLLFTFPGTPNIFYGDEIGIEGGKDPDGRKGFPTEEKWEQETLTYHKQLIQIRKNTRLYGQENIELSLLKKMSMSLPVF
;
A
#
# COMPACT_ATOMS: atom_id res chain seq x y z
N MET A 1 -20.71 -4.27 -19.28
CA MET A 1 -19.75 -4.92 -18.37
C MET A 1 -19.27 -6.33 -18.80
N GLN A 2 -19.42 -6.77 -20.07
CA GLN A 2 -19.07 -8.15 -20.49
C GLN A 2 -17.58 -8.50 -20.34
N VAL A 3 -16.69 -7.52 -20.55
CA VAL A 3 -15.24 -7.73 -20.39
C VAL A 3 -14.87 -8.05 -18.94
N GLY A 4 -15.50 -7.37 -17.98
CA GLY A 4 -15.28 -7.60 -16.55
C GLY A 4 -15.62 -9.03 -16.13
N GLU A 5 -16.75 -9.55 -16.63
CA GLU A 5 -17.21 -10.92 -16.36
C GLU A 5 -16.37 -11.98 -17.07
N TYR A 6 -15.99 -11.71 -18.33
CA TYR A 6 -15.28 -12.68 -19.16
C TYR A 6 -13.99 -13.17 -18.49
N TRP A 7 -13.16 -12.25 -17.98
CA TRP A 7 -11.89 -12.62 -17.35
C TRP A 7 -12.08 -13.26 -15.98
N LEU A 8 -13.14 -12.91 -15.24
CA LEU A 8 -13.50 -13.62 -14.01
C LEU A 8 -13.90 -15.07 -14.31
N GLN A 9 -14.60 -15.32 -15.42
CA GLN A 9 -14.89 -16.69 -15.87
C GLN A 9 -13.63 -17.45 -16.31
N GLN A 10 -12.54 -16.75 -16.66
CA GLN A 10 -11.23 -17.36 -16.92
C GLN A 10 -10.43 -17.63 -15.64
N GLY A 11 -10.92 -17.19 -14.48
CA GLY A 11 -10.34 -17.53 -13.17
C GLY A 11 -9.44 -16.46 -12.56
N ILE A 12 -9.53 -15.19 -12.95
CA ILE A 12 -8.89 -14.11 -12.17
C ILE A 12 -9.62 -13.90 -10.84
N ASP A 13 -8.91 -13.44 -9.82
CA ASP A 13 -9.45 -13.24 -8.46
C ASP A 13 -9.94 -11.81 -8.18
N GLY A 14 -9.89 -10.91 -9.16
CA GLY A 14 -10.28 -9.52 -8.93
C GLY A 14 -9.85 -8.56 -10.04
N TRP A 15 -10.14 -7.28 -9.81
CA TRP A 15 -9.89 -6.17 -10.73
C TRP A 15 -9.20 -5.02 -10.02
N ARG A 16 -8.07 -4.56 -10.58
CA ARG A 16 -7.49 -3.25 -10.30
C ARG A 16 -8.01 -2.26 -11.34
N LEU A 17 -8.72 -1.24 -10.91
CA LEU A 17 -9.36 -0.25 -11.75
C LEU A 17 -8.40 0.92 -11.97
N ASP A 18 -8.09 1.19 -13.24
CA ASP A 18 -7.24 2.30 -13.67
C ASP A 18 -8.04 3.60 -13.73
N VAL A 19 -7.54 4.65 -13.08
CA VAL A 19 -8.15 5.99 -13.00
C VAL A 19 -9.69 5.98 -12.87
N PRO A 20 -10.28 5.25 -11.91
CA PRO A 20 -11.72 5.02 -11.84
C PRO A 20 -12.54 6.29 -11.60
N ASN A 21 -11.91 7.35 -11.08
CA ASN A 21 -12.52 8.66 -10.90
C ASN A 21 -12.78 9.43 -12.20
N CYS A 22 -12.26 8.97 -13.35
CA CYS A 22 -12.58 9.54 -14.67
C CYS A 22 -13.82 8.90 -15.32
N VAL A 23 -14.41 7.88 -14.69
CA VAL A 23 -15.67 7.29 -15.16
C VAL A 23 -16.82 8.05 -14.53
N GLU A 24 -17.43 8.95 -15.29
CA GLU A 24 -18.49 9.87 -14.84
C GLU A 24 -19.92 9.30 -15.00
N ALA A 25 -20.07 8.13 -15.61
CA ALA A 25 -21.37 7.50 -15.83
C ALA A 25 -22.00 7.10 -14.48
N GLU A 26 -23.16 7.68 -14.17
CA GLU A 26 -23.91 7.40 -12.94
C GLU A 26 -24.26 5.90 -12.83
N GLY A 27 -24.07 5.33 -11.65
CA GLY A 27 -24.37 3.92 -11.37
C GLY A 27 -23.39 2.90 -11.98
N PHE A 28 -22.35 3.36 -12.70
CA PHE A 28 -21.45 2.46 -13.41
C PHE A 28 -20.70 1.53 -12.45
N TRP A 29 -20.17 2.05 -11.34
CA TRP A 29 -19.37 1.26 -10.41
C TRP A 29 -20.22 0.33 -9.54
N GLU A 30 -21.45 0.74 -9.23
CA GLU A 30 -22.45 -0.12 -8.59
C GLU A 30 -22.82 -1.30 -9.50
N GLU A 31 -23.18 -1.04 -10.76
CA GLU A 31 -23.47 -2.10 -11.74
C GLU A 31 -22.24 -3.01 -11.93
N PHE A 32 -21.03 -2.42 -12.01
CA PHE A 32 -19.79 -3.17 -12.14
C PHE A 32 -19.61 -4.14 -10.97
N ARG A 33 -19.76 -3.66 -9.73
CA ARG A 33 -19.67 -4.50 -8.53
C ARG A 33 -20.71 -5.61 -8.56
N GLU A 34 -21.98 -5.28 -8.81
CA GLU A 34 -23.06 -6.26 -8.84
C GLU A 34 -22.76 -7.40 -9.81
N ARG A 35 -22.31 -7.07 -11.02
CA ARG A 35 -22.02 -8.08 -12.05
C ARG A 35 -20.74 -8.87 -11.74
N VAL A 36 -19.69 -8.22 -11.23
CA VAL A 36 -18.45 -8.91 -10.81
C VAL A 36 -18.72 -9.88 -9.66
N LYS A 37 -19.41 -9.43 -8.61
CA LYS A 37 -19.73 -10.24 -7.44
C LYS A 37 -20.74 -11.35 -7.74
N ALA A 38 -21.60 -11.18 -8.74
CA ALA A 38 -22.48 -12.25 -9.24
C ALA A 38 -21.69 -13.39 -9.90
N VAL A 39 -20.56 -13.11 -10.57
CA VAL A 39 -19.69 -14.13 -11.16
C VAL A 39 -18.80 -14.77 -10.09
N ASN A 40 -18.18 -13.95 -9.23
CA ASN A 40 -17.35 -14.42 -8.13
C ASN A 40 -17.54 -13.50 -6.90
N PRO A 41 -18.24 -13.95 -5.84
CA PRO A 41 -18.46 -13.15 -4.63
C PRO A 41 -17.16 -12.72 -3.92
N GLU A 42 -16.09 -13.49 -4.07
CA GLU A 42 -14.78 -13.23 -3.48
C GLU A 42 -13.89 -12.33 -4.36
N ALA A 43 -14.35 -11.93 -5.55
CA ALA A 43 -13.54 -11.12 -6.46
C ALA A 43 -13.17 -9.78 -5.84
N TYR A 44 -11.88 -9.48 -5.69
CA TYR A 44 -11.42 -8.24 -5.08
C TYR A 44 -11.50 -7.07 -6.07
N ILE A 45 -12.19 -5.99 -5.71
CA ILE A 45 -12.30 -4.78 -6.54
C ILE A 45 -11.51 -3.64 -5.89
N VAL A 46 -10.39 -3.26 -6.50
CA VAL A 46 -9.51 -2.20 -5.99
C VAL A 46 -9.37 -1.05 -6.96
N GLY A 47 -9.64 0.16 -6.51
CA GLY A 47 -9.51 1.38 -7.32
C GLY A 47 -8.14 2.06 -7.16
N GLU A 48 -7.61 2.61 -8.25
CA GLU A 48 -6.52 3.59 -8.16
C GLU A 48 -7.07 4.97 -7.83
N ILE A 49 -7.15 5.30 -6.54
CA ILE A 49 -7.47 6.65 -6.08
C ILE A 49 -6.30 7.14 -5.23
N VAL A 50 -5.60 8.16 -5.72
CA VAL A 50 -4.43 8.74 -5.03
C VAL A 50 -4.80 9.65 -3.85
N SER A 51 -6.08 10.04 -3.75
CA SER A 51 -6.62 11.00 -2.77
C SER A 51 -7.71 10.36 -1.90
N ASP A 52 -8.59 11.16 -1.30
CA ASP A 52 -9.72 10.65 -0.50
C ASP A 52 -10.68 9.82 -1.38
N ALA A 53 -10.79 8.54 -1.04
CA ALA A 53 -11.61 7.58 -1.74
C ALA A 53 -12.95 7.26 -1.07
N THR A 54 -13.34 8.02 -0.03
CA THR A 54 -14.52 7.72 0.80
C THR A 54 -15.80 7.53 -0.04
N GLN A 55 -15.96 8.26 -1.14
CA GLN A 55 -17.15 8.15 -2.00
C GLN A 55 -17.33 6.78 -2.69
N TRP A 56 -16.25 6.01 -2.87
CA TRP A 56 -16.31 4.68 -3.50
C TRP A 56 -16.26 3.53 -2.49
N LEU A 57 -16.13 3.85 -1.21
CA LEU A 57 -15.90 2.91 -0.12
C LEU A 57 -17.10 2.85 0.82
N ASP A 58 -18.28 2.62 0.24
CA ASP A 58 -19.57 2.49 0.94
C ASP A 58 -20.11 1.04 0.95
N GLY A 59 -19.31 0.10 0.44
CA GLY A 59 -19.67 -1.31 0.28
C GLY A 59 -20.47 -1.65 -0.99
N LYS A 60 -20.83 -0.65 -1.80
CA LYS A 60 -21.59 -0.81 -3.06
C LYS A 60 -20.73 -0.66 -4.31
N GLN A 61 -19.51 -0.14 -4.18
CA GLN A 61 -18.59 0.04 -5.31
C GLN A 61 -17.29 -0.77 -5.09
N PHE A 62 -16.25 -0.17 -4.51
CA PHE A 62 -14.95 -0.83 -4.37
C PHE A 62 -14.83 -1.57 -3.04
N ASP A 63 -13.98 -2.61 -3.01
CA ASP A 63 -13.58 -3.27 -1.77
C ASP A 63 -12.43 -2.51 -1.09
N GLY A 64 -11.54 -1.88 -1.87
CA GLY A 64 -10.46 -1.05 -1.34
C GLY A 64 -9.89 -0.12 -2.40
N VAL A 65 -8.90 0.69 -2.02
CA VAL A 65 -8.11 1.48 -2.97
C VAL A 65 -6.61 1.27 -2.77
N MET A 66 -5.83 1.66 -3.77
CA MET A 66 -4.39 1.83 -3.63
C MET A 66 -4.11 2.91 -2.59
N ASN A 67 -3.63 2.52 -1.42
CA ASN A 67 -3.48 3.39 -0.26
C ASN A 67 -2.23 4.26 -0.35
N TYR A 68 -2.18 5.13 -1.36
CA TYR A 68 -1.16 6.16 -1.51
C TYR A 68 -1.08 7.13 -0.31
N PRO A 69 -2.16 7.45 0.43
CA PRO A 69 -2.05 8.20 1.68
C PRO A 69 -1.14 7.50 2.71
N PHE A 70 -1.22 6.17 2.86
CA PHE A 70 -0.30 5.40 3.71
C PHE A 70 1.15 5.51 3.20
N ALA A 71 1.35 5.34 1.89
CA ALA A 71 2.67 5.42 1.26
C ALA A 71 3.33 6.78 1.51
N ARG A 72 2.57 7.87 1.33
CA ARG A 72 3.01 9.25 1.57
C ARG A 72 3.39 9.46 3.04
N LEU A 73 2.52 9.11 3.98
CA LEU A 73 2.79 9.25 5.42
C LEU A 73 4.06 8.48 5.82
N THR A 74 4.21 7.27 5.30
CA THR A 74 5.37 6.42 5.58
C THR A 74 6.65 7.04 5.04
N ALA A 75 6.66 7.54 3.79
CA ALA A 75 7.80 8.27 3.23
C ALA A 75 8.17 9.50 4.09
N CYS A 76 7.19 10.35 4.40
CA CYS A 76 7.35 11.54 5.23
C CYS A 76 8.00 11.27 6.59
N PHE A 77 7.73 10.11 7.19
CA PHE A 77 8.30 9.70 8.46
C PHE A 77 9.67 9.04 8.32
N VAL A 78 9.78 7.99 7.49
CA VAL A 78 10.98 7.13 7.49
C VAL A 78 12.11 7.67 6.62
N ILE A 79 11.78 8.42 5.56
CA ILE A 79 12.76 9.10 4.70
C ILE A 79 12.99 10.51 5.26
N GLY A 80 11.90 11.22 5.58
CA GLY A 80 11.95 12.56 6.16
C GLY A 80 12.70 13.55 5.26
N ASP A 81 13.68 14.24 5.83
CA ASP A 81 14.48 15.27 5.15
C ASP A 81 15.50 14.71 4.15
N ARG A 82 15.75 13.39 4.15
CA ARG A 82 16.66 12.70 3.22
C ARG A 82 16.03 12.43 1.85
N LEU A 83 14.77 12.83 1.64
CA LEU A 83 14.04 12.57 0.40
C LEU A 83 14.74 13.23 -0.79
N ASP A 84 14.95 12.46 -1.87
CA ASP A 84 15.30 13.03 -3.17
C ASP A 84 14.08 13.75 -3.76
N LYS A 85 14.11 15.09 -3.70
CA LYS A 85 13.02 15.97 -4.14
C LYS A 85 12.67 15.84 -5.63
N GLU A 86 13.60 15.36 -6.47
CA GLU A 86 13.33 15.17 -7.90
C GLU A 86 12.55 13.88 -8.17
N THR A 87 12.56 12.95 -7.22
CA THR A 87 11.94 11.62 -7.36
C THR A 87 10.51 11.57 -6.83
N ILE A 88 10.09 12.58 -6.04
CA ILE A 88 8.78 12.58 -5.39
C ILE A 88 7.62 12.60 -6.41
N PRO A 89 6.59 11.75 -6.21
CA PRO A 89 5.33 11.86 -6.95
C PRO A 89 4.66 13.22 -6.76
N SER A 90 4.04 13.75 -7.81
CA SER A 90 3.38 15.06 -7.75
C SER A 90 2.23 15.09 -6.73
N PHE A 91 1.46 13.99 -6.64
CA PHE A 91 0.35 13.84 -5.71
C PHE A 91 0.76 13.62 -4.25
N TYR A 92 2.07 13.51 -3.95
CA TYR A 92 2.57 13.53 -2.58
C TYR A 92 2.83 14.95 -2.06
N LYS A 93 2.68 15.99 -2.90
CA LYS A 93 2.92 17.38 -2.50
C LYS A 93 1.68 18.00 -1.84
N PRO A 94 1.83 18.77 -0.75
CA PRO A 94 3.08 19.09 -0.07
C PRO A 94 3.66 17.88 0.71
N TYR A 95 4.98 17.76 0.66
CA TYR A 95 5.72 16.76 1.44
C TYR A 95 6.42 17.46 2.58
N GLU A 96 6.13 16.99 3.78
CA GLU A 96 6.66 17.54 5.03
C GLU A 96 7.21 16.37 5.84
N THR A 97 8.37 16.57 6.46
CA THR A 97 8.96 15.58 7.37
C THR A 97 8.06 15.44 8.58
N LEU A 98 7.77 14.20 8.98
CA LEU A 98 6.98 13.90 10.17
C LEU A 98 7.89 13.32 11.24
N ASP A 99 7.68 13.73 12.49
CA ASP A 99 8.17 12.97 13.63
C ASP A 99 7.28 11.75 13.94
N ALA A 100 7.65 10.97 14.95
CA ALA A 100 6.91 9.76 15.30
C ALA A 100 5.49 10.03 15.83
N ALA A 101 5.26 11.15 16.52
CA ALA A 101 3.95 11.52 17.04
C ALA A 101 3.03 11.98 15.90
N GLU A 102 3.57 12.77 14.96
CA GLU A 102 2.86 13.21 13.77
C GLU A 102 2.51 12.05 12.84
N TYR A 103 3.45 11.11 12.65
CA TYR A 103 3.18 9.87 11.90
C TYR A 103 2.08 9.03 12.56
N ALA A 104 2.16 8.81 13.88
CA ALA A 104 1.16 8.05 14.62
C ALA A 104 -0.24 8.68 14.50
N LYS A 105 -0.33 10.00 14.65
CA LYS A 105 -1.58 10.74 14.45
C LYS A 105 -2.12 10.58 13.02
N GLY A 106 -1.25 10.70 12.01
CA GLY A 106 -1.64 10.50 10.61
C GLY A 106 -2.16 9.09 10.33
N LEU A 107 -1.58 8.06 10.96
CA LEU A 107 -2.09 6.69 10.87
C LEU A 107 -3.45 6.53 11.57
N GLU A 108 -3.65 7.13 12.74
CA GLU A 108 -4.95 7.11 13.43
C GLU A 108 -6.05 7.74 12.56
N GLU A 109 -5.76 8.89 11.95
CA GLU A 109 -6.67 9.56 11.02
C GLU A 109 -6.95 8.72 9.76
N LEU A 110 -5.94 8.01 9.26
CA LEU A 110 -6.08 7.11 8.11
C LEU A 110 -7.00 5.93 8.45
N LEU A 111 -6.77 5.28 9.60
CA LEU A 111 -7.55 4.14 10.07
C LEU A 111 -8.99 4.52 10.42
N ALA A 112 -9.22 5.76 10.86
CA ALA A 112 -10.54 6.27 11.21
C ALA A 112 -11.39 6.71 9.99
N ARG A 113 -10.80 6.76 8.79
CA ARG A 113 -11.48 7.29 7.59
C ARG A 113 -12.59 6.37 7.09
N HIS A 114 -12.44 5.07 7.29
CA HIS A 114 -13.38 4.06 6.82
C HIS A 114 -13.80 3.13 7.96
N PRO A 115 -14.98 2.51 7.89
CA PRO A 115 -15.32 1.37 8.74
C PRO A 115 -14.19 0.34 8.75
N TRP A 116 -13.98 -0.29 9.91
CA TRP A 116 -12.82 -1.17 10.13
C TRP A 116 -12.73 -2.30 9.08
N GLU A 117 -13.86 -2.86 8.68
CA GLU A 117 -13.95 -3.92 7.67
C GLU A 117 -13.43 -3.46 6.31
N ILE A 118 -13.67 -2.19 5.94
CA ILE A 118 -13.17 -1.57 4.71
C ILE A 118 -11.69 -1.20 4.87
N GLN A 119 -11.26 -0.80 6.07
CA GLN A 119 -9.85 -0.54 6.33
C GLN A 119 -9.00 -1.82 6.14
N LEU A 120 -9.53 -2.98 6.52
CA LEU A 120 -8.84 -4.27 6.35
C LEU A 120 -8.67 -4.72 4.90
N THR A 121 -9.38 -4.11 3.96
CA THR A 121 -9.33 -4.43 2.53
C THR A 121 -8.57 -3.39 1.70
N GLN A 122 -7.98 -2.36 2.32
CA GLN A 122 -7.14 -1.39 1.60
C GLN A 122 -5.87 -2.03 1.06
N LEU A 123 -5.44 -1.65 -0.14
CA LEU A 123 -4.20 -2.13 -0.74
C LEU A 123 -3.06 -1.19 -0.36
N ASN A 124 -2.34 -1.53 0.70
CA ASN A 124 -1.22 -0.75 1.21
C ASN A 124 0.01 -1.01 0.35
N LEU A 125 0.69 0.05 -0.06
CA LEU A 125 1.89 0.00 -0.90
C LEU A 125 2.87 1.08 -0.43
N LEU A 126 4.13 1.01 -0.88
CA LEU A 126 5.14 2.05 -0.67
C LEU A 126 5.39 2.86 -1.95
N ASP A 127 5.27 2.19 -3.08
CA ASP A 127 5.54 2.65 -4.42
C ASP A 127 4.81 1.78 -5.45
N SER A 128 4.84 2.22 -6.71
CA SER A 128 4.24 1.51 -7.83
C SER A 128 4.96 1.89 -9.13
N HIS A 129 4.48 1.35 -10.26
CA HIS A 129 4.92 1.76 -11.58
C HIS A 129 4.66 3.24 -11.94
N ASP A 130 3.88 3.98 -11.15
CA ASP A 130 3.57 5.40 -11.35
C ASP A 130 4.34 6.32 -10.40
N THR A 131 5.18 5.74 -9.53
CA THR A 131 6.07 6.48 -8.63
C THR A 131 7.52 6.12 -8.93
N SER A 132 8.46 6.92 -8.39
CA SER A 132 9.82 6.41 -8.22
C SER A 132 9.80 5.26 -7.21
N ARG A 133 10.78 4.35 -7.30
CA ARG A 133 10.96 3.30 -6.31
C ARG A 133 11.29 3.90 -4.95
N PHE A 134 10.82 3.28 -3.89
CA PHE A 134 10.97 3.75 -2.53
C PHE A 134 12.44 3.88 -2.13
N LEU A 135 13.27 2.90 -2.51
CA LEU A 135 14.71 2.94 -2.27
C LEU A 135 15.37 4.15 -2.94
N THR A 136 14.94 4.51 -4.15
CA THR A 136 15.43 5.71 -4.86
C THR A 136 14.92 7.00 -4.22
N MET A 137 13.65 7.04 -3.79
CA MET A 137 13.13 8.17 -3.01
C MET A 137 13.95 8.39 -1.72
N ALA A 138 14.42 7.30 -1.11
CA ALA A 138 15.26 7.30 0.08
C ALA A 138 16.75 7.53 -0.20
N GLY A 139 17.15 7.86 -1.44
CA GLY A 139 18.56 8.09 -1.80
C GLY A 139 19.45 6.85 -1.62
N GLY A 140 18.88 5.65 -1.74
CA GLY A 140 19.58 4.38 -1.52
C GLY A 140 19.73 3.99 -0.04
N ASP A 141 19.00 4.64 0.89
CA ASP A 141 19.03 4.28 2.31
C ASP A 141 18.23 2.99 2.59
N ARG A 142 18.95 1.87 2.77
CA ARG A 142 18.37 0.56 3.10
C ARG A 142 17.68 0.56 4.46
N THR A 143 18.11 1.41 5.40
CA THR A 143 17.50 1.49 6.73
C THR A 143 16.09 2.04 6.63
N SER A 144 15.91 3.10 5.85
CA SER A 144 14.58 3.65 5.56
C SER A 144 13.70 2.65 4.82
N LEU A 145 14.23 1.91 3.84
CA LEU A 145 13.50 0.83 3.16
C LEU A 145 13.06 -0.26 4.15
N GLN A 146 13.97 -0.78 4.97
CA GLN A 146 13.66 -1.81 5.96
C GLN A 146 12.57 -1.36 6.94
N LEU A 147 12.67 -0.13 7.47
CA LEU A 147 11.65 0.41 8.37
C LEU A 147 10.30 0.59 7.66
N ALA A 148 10.29 1.10 6.42
CA ALA A 148 9.06 1.23 5.63
C ALA A 148 8.40 -0.12 5.37
N THR A 149 9.19 -1.15 5.00
CA THR A 149 8.72 -2.51 4.77
C THR A 149 8.17 -3.12 6.07
N LEU A 150 8.83 -2.93 7.22
CA LEU A 150 8.30 -3.35 8.52
C LEU A 150 6.91 -2.73 8.78
N LEU A 151 6.78 -1.42 8.58
CA LEU A 151 5.52 -0.71 8.77
C LEU A 151 4.45 -1.23 7.80
N LEU A 152 4.78 -1.44 6.51
CA LEU A 152 3.88 -2.03 5.52
C LEU A 152 3.33 -3.40 5.96
N PHE A 153 4.19 -4.30 6.42
CA PHE A 153 3.77 -5.65 6.83
C PHE A 153 3.08 -5.71 8.20
N THR A 154 3.20 -4.65 9.01
CA THR A 154 2.55 -4.53 10.33
C THR A 154 1.39 -3.54 10.36
N PHE A 155 0.99 -2.99 9.20
CA PHE A 155 -0.20 -2.15 9.06
C PHE A 155 -1.45 -2.99 8.72
N PRO A 156 -2.64 -2.63 9.23
CA PRO A 156 -3.92 -3.24 8.83
C PRO A 156 -4.21 -3.01 7.34
N GLY A 157 -4.76 -4.02 6.67
CA GLY A 157 -4.99 -4.00 5.21
C GLY A 157 -4.19 -5.06 4.48
N THR A 158 -4.11 -4.96 3.16
CA THR A 158 -3.37 -5.90 2.30
C THR A 158 -2.06 -5.26 1.83
N PRO A 159 -0.88 -5.75 2.26
CA PRO A 159 0.39 -5.23 1.76
C PRO A 159 0.61 -5.65 0.30
N ASN A 160 1.09 -4.71 -0.51
CA ASN A 160 1.47 -4.87 -1.90
C ASN A 160 2.95 -4.50 -2.07
N ILE A 161 3.71 -5.37 -2.74
CA ILE A 161 5.12 -5.17 -3.04
C ILE A 161 5.22 -4.90 -4.54
N PHE A 162 5.90 -3.82 -4.93
CA PHE A 162 6.20 -3.59 -6.33
C PHE A 162 7.42 -4.43 -6.74
N TYR A 163 7.32 -5.12 -7.87
CA TYR A 163 8.28 -6.16 -8.24
C TYR A 163 9.72 -5.62 -8.23
N GLY A 164 10.61 -6.31 -7.53
CA GLY A 164 12.02 -5.93 -7.45
C GLY A 164 12.40 -5.15 -6.20
N ASP A 165 11.46 -4.59 -5.46
CA ASP A 165 11.82 -3.91 -4.20
C ASP A 165 12.32 -4.92 -3.15
N GLU A 166 11.81 -6.15 -3.21
CA GLU A 166 12.27 -7.25 -2.36
C GLU A 166 13.70 -7.70 -2.65
N ILE A 167 14.31 -7.22 -3.74
CA ILE A 167 15.71 -7.49 -4.12
C ILE A 167 16.51 -6.20 -4.33
N GLY A 168 15.99 -5.06 -3.89
CA GLY A 168 16.71 -3.78 -3.86
C GLY A 168 16.85 -3.07 -5.21
N ILE A 169 15.90 -3.23 -6.15
CA ILE A 169 15.94 -2.46 -7.39
C ILE A 169 15.75 -0.97 -7.10
N GLU A 170 16.62 -0.14 -7.69
CA GLU A 170 16.47 1.31 -7.73
C GLU A 170 15.88 1.78 -9.07
N GLY A 171 15.09 2.84 -9.05
CA GLY A 171 14.50 3.46 -10.24
C GLY A 171 13.77 4.77 -9.93
N GLY A 172 14.03 5.79 -10.73
CA GLY A 172 13.32 7.07 -10.67
C GLY A 172 11.91 7.00 -11.26
N LYS A 173 11.39 8.15 -11.69
CA LYS A 173 10.07 8.27 -12.32
C LYS A 173 9.98 7.42 -13.59
N ASP A 174 8.74 7.10 -14.00
CA ASP A 174 8.46 6.44 -15.28
C ASP A 174 9.26 7.09 -16.43
N PRO A 175 10.03 6.32 -17.22
CA PRO A 175 10.12 4.84 -17.27
C PRO A 175 11.21 4.18 -16.41
N ASP A 176 12.02 4.93 -15.68
CA ASP A 176 13.17 4.36 -14.95
C ASP A 176 12.77 3.40 -13.82
N GLY A 177 11.61 3.59 -13.19
CA GLY A 177 11.05 2.65 -12.20
C GLY A 177 10.70 1.26 -12.78
N ARG A 178 10.50 1.16 -14.10
CA ARG A 178 9.97 -0.01 -14.83
C ARG A 178 11.07 -0.87 -15.48
N LYS A 179 12.24 -0.96 -14.82
CA LYS A 179 13.38 -1.76 -15.28
C LYS A 179 13.02 -3.24 -15.44
N GLY A 180 13.65 -3.91 -16.39
CA GLY A 180 13.54 -5.37 -16.51
C GLY A 180 13.98 -6.07 -15.23
N PHE A 181 13.29 -7.15 -14.86
CA PHE A 181 13.62 -7.90 -13.64
C PHE A 181 15.01 -8.55 -13.80
N PRO A 182 15.95 -8.31 -12.87
CA PRO A 182 17.32 -8.74 -13.01
C PRO A 182 17.46 -10.25 -12.75
N THR A 183 18.55 -10.81 -13.27
CA THR A 183 18.96 -12.18 -12.93
C THR A 183 19.32 -12.29 -11.44
N GLU A 184 19.17 -13.49 -10.88
CA GLU A 184 19.34 -13.77 -9.44
C GLU A 184 20.70 -13.36 -8.88
N GLU A 185 21.75 -13.40 -9.71
CA GLU A 185 23.11 -12.95 -9.37
C GLU A 185 23.19 -11.47 -8.95
N LYS A 186 22.21 -10.66 -9.34
CA LYS A 186 22.15 -9.22 -9.00
C LYS A 186 21.21 -8.92 -7.83
N TRP A 187 20.55 -9.92 -7.26
CA TRP A 187 19.57 -9.71 -6.20
C TRP A 187 20.26 -9.37 -4.87
N GLU A 188 19.73 -8.37 -4.17
CA GLU A 188 20.18 -8.04 -2.81
C GLU A 188 19.59 -9.06 -1.81
N GLN A 189 20.37 -10.12 -1.52
CA GLN A 189 19.91 -11.28 -0.74
C GLN A 189 19.47 -10.93 0.70
N GLU A 190 20.09 -9.93 1.31
CA GLU A 190 19.71 -9.45 2.65
C GLU A 190 18.30 -8.84 2.64
N THR A 191 18.01 -7.97 1.66
CA THR A 191 16.68 -7.37 1.47
C THR A 191 15.63 -8.44 1.16
N LEU A 192 15.97 -9.45 0.35
CA LEU A 192 15.05 -10.58 0.08
C LEU A 192 14.77 -11.40 1.32
N THR A 193 15.79 -11.69 2.11
CA THR A 193 15.66 -12.43 3.38
C THR A 193 14.78 -11.66 4.35
N TYR A 194 14.96 -10.35 4.45
CA TYR A 194 14.15 -9.48 5.30
C TYR A 194 12.66 -9.49 4.90
N HIS A 195 12.35 -9.36 3.61
CA HIS A 195 10.97 -9.45 3.12
C HIS A 195 10.35 -10.82 3.43
N LYS A 196 11.08 -11.92 3.21
CA LYS A 196 10.62 -13.28 3.55
C LYS A 196 10.31 -13.43 5.04
N GLN A 197 11.15 -12.87 5.92
CA GLN A 197 10.93 -12.88 7.37
C GLN A 197 9.64 -12.12 7.75
N LEU A 198 9.43 -10.92 7.21
CA LEU A 198 8.23 -10.12 7.48
C LEU A 198 6.96 -10.79 6.96
N ILE A 199 7.00 -11.38 5.76
CA ILE A 199 5.89 -12.18 5.21
C ILE A 199 5.56 -13.34 6.16
N GLN A 200 6.58 -14.06 6.65
CA GLN A 200 6.38 -15.19 7.55
C GLN A 200 5.79 -14.74 8.90
N ILE A 201 6.29 -13.63 9.47
CA ILE A 201 5.75 -13.04 10.70
C ILE A 201 4.27 -12.68 10.50
N ARG A 202 3.93 -12.00 9.40
CA ARG A 202 2.56 -11.61 9.09
C ARG A 202 1.64 -12.82 8.91
N LYS A 203 2.07 -13.87 8.21
CA LYS A 203 1.28 -15.10 8.04
C LYS A 203 1.04 -15.85 9.35
N ASN A 204 2.04 -15.88 10.22
CA ASN A 204 1.98 -16.59 11.50
C ASN A 204 1.24 -15.81 12.58
N THR A 205 1.13 -14.49 12.43
CA THR A 205 0.47 -13.63 13.40
C THR A 205 -0.92 -13.30 12.89
N ARG A 206 -1.96 -13.72 13.61
CA ARG A 206 -3.34 -13.31 13.33
C ARG A 206 -3.52 -11.86 13.79
N LEU A 207 -2.86 -10.93 13.08
CA LEU A 207 -2.77 -9.53 13.49
C LEU A 207 -4.13 -8.84 13.46
N TYR A 208 -5.01 -9.21 12.52
CA TYR A 208 -6.29 -8.53 12.32
C TYR A 208 -7.46 -9.52 12.24
N GLY A 209 -8.04 -9.85 13.41
CA GLY A 209 -9.32 -10.55 13.52
C GLY A 209 -10.49 -9.56 13.69
N GLN A 210 -11.73 -10.06 13.58
CA GLN A 210 -13.00 -9.30 13.69
C GLN A 210 -13.25 -8.63 15.06
N GLU A 211 -12.35 -8.79 16.03
CA GLU A 211 -12.48 -8.19 17.36
C GLU A 211 -11.41 -7.11 17.52
N ASN A 212 -11.87 -5.89 17.83
CA ASN A 212 -11.11 -4.66 18.05
C ASN A 212 -9.67 -4.91 18.53
N ILE A 213 -8.71 -4.55 17.68
CA ILE A 213 -7.31 -4.52 18.05
C ILE A 213 -7.10 -3.29 18.92
N GLU A 214 -6.88 -3.51 20.22
CA GLU A 214 -6.05 -2.58 20.97
C GLU A 214 -4.71 -2.48 20.24
N LEU A 215 -4.28 -1.26 19.92
CA LEU A 215 -2.96 -0.83 19.43
C LEU A 215 -1.81 -1.26 20.39
N SER A 216 -1.76 -2.54 20.72
CA SER A 216 -0.89 -3.14 21.72
C SER A 216 0.54 -3.25 21.22
N LEU A 217 0.77 -3.28 19.91
CA LEU A 217 2.12 -3.20 19.33
C LEU A 217 2.72 -1.80 19.51
N LEU A 218 1.95 -0.73 19.27
CA LEU A 218 2.41 0.64 19.51
C LEU A 218 2.57 0.95 21.01
N LYS A 219 1.64 0.49 21.87
CA LYS A 219 1.78 0.60 23.34
C LYS A 219 2.95 -0.22 23.91
N LYS A 220 3.30 -1.38 23.33
CA LYS A 220 4.46 -2.16 23.78
C LYS A 220 5.79 -1.57 23.30
N MET A 221 5.83 -0.95 22.12
CA MET A 221 7.02 -0.24 21.62
C MET A 221 7.27 1.08 22.38
N SER A 222 6.24 1.77 22.85
CA SER A 222 6.43 2.96 23.71
C SER A 222 6.87 2.66 25.15
N MET A 223 6.75 1.40 25.60
CA MET A 223 7.13 0.97 26.96
C MET A 223 8.49 0.26 27.05
N SER A 224 9.28 0.16 25.97
CA SER A 224 10.50 -0.66 25.96
C SER A 224 11.75 -0.04 25.32
N LEU A 225 11.83 1.28 25.14
CA LEU A 225 13.11 1.94 24.87
C LEU A 225 13.72 2.44 26.19
N PRO A 226 14.74 1.76 26.75
CA PRO A 226 15.58 2.38 27.77
C PRO A 226 16.35 3.53 27.11
N VAL A 227 16.21 4.71 27.69
CA VAL A 227 17.08 5.85 27.45
C VAL A 227 18.51 5.39 27.71
N PHE A 228 19.34 5.41 26.67
CA PHE A 228 20.80 5.49 26.77
C PHE A 228 21.24 6.80 26.14
#